data_AF-A0A093BUC8-F1
#
_entry.id   AF-A0A093BUC8-F1
#
_cell.length_a   1.000
_cell.length_b   1.000
_cell.length_c   1.000
_cell.angle_alpha   90.00
_cell.angle_beta   90.00
_cell.angle_gamma   90.00
#
_symmetry.space_group_name_H-M   'P 1'
#
loop_
_entity.id
_entity.type
_entity.pdbx_description
1 polymer ?
#
loop_
_entity_poly.entity_id
_entity_poly.type
_entity_poly.pdbx_seq_one_letter_code
_entity_poly.pdbx_strand_id
1 'polypeptide(L)' 'SYIRFSQICAQVVRAALKPQYKAEAERAAMATVKTVKPKKE' A
#
# COMPACT_ATOMS: atom_id res chain seq x y z
N SER A 1 -0.60 -14.15 -4.40
CA SER A 1 0.51 -13.73 -5.26
C SER A 1 1.53 -12.96 -4.42
N TYR A 2 2.78 -12.89 -4.87
CA TYR A 2 3.85 -12.15 -4.18
C TYR A 2 3.48 -10.68 -3.93
N ILE A 3 2.77 -10.04 -4.86
CA ILE A 3 2.30 -8.65 -4.70
C ILE A 3 1.45 -8.48 -3.45
N ARG A 4 0.45 -9.35 -3.24
CA ARG A 4 -0.41 -9.29 -2.04
C ARG A 4 0.36 -9.64 -0.76
N PHE A 5 1.26 -10.61 -0.83
CA PHE A 5 2.11 -10.97 0.31
C PHE A 5 2.99 -9.79 0.75
N SER A 6 3.70 -9.17 -0.19
CA SER A 6 4.54 -7.99 0.06
C SER A 6 3.75 -6.81 0.64
N GLN A 7 2.55 -6.55 0.12
CA GLN A 7 1.66 -5.51 0.64
C GLN A 7 1.32 -5.74 2.12
N ILE A 8 1.00 -6.98 2.51
CA ILE A 8 0.65 -7.34 3.90
C ILE A 8 1.86 -7.14 4.81
N CYS A 9 3.04 -7.65 4.43
CA CYS A 9 4.26 -7.46 5.22
C CYS A 9 4.56 -5.98 5.43
N ALA A 10 4.44 -5.18 4.37
CA ALA A 10 4.68 -3.74 4.45
C ALA A 10 3.66 -3.02 5.36
N GLN A 11 2.40 -3.48 5.43
CA GLN A 11 1.41 -2.94 6.37
C GLN A 11 1.78 -3.23 7.82
N VAL A 12 2.17 -4.47 8.13
CA VAL A 12 2.55 -4.89 9.49
C VAL A 12 3.76 -4.08 9.98
N VAL A 13 4.78 -3.92 9.14
CA VAL A 13 5.98 -3.12 9.48
C VAL A 13 5.60 -1.66 9.78
N ARG A 14 4.74 -1.04 8.97
CA ARG A 14 4.30 0.35 9.22
C ARG A 14 3.50 0.50 10.50
N ALA A 15 2.66 -0.48 10.84
CA ALA A 15 1.89 -0.46 12.09
C ALA A 15 2.79 -0.54 13.33
N ALA A 16 3.96 -1.17 13.23
CA ALA A 16 4.95 -1.30 14.29
C ALA A 16 5.94 -0.12 14.39
N LEU A 17 5.88 0.87 13.49
CA LEU A 17 6.76 2.05 13.55
C LEU A 17 6.42 2.96 14.73
N LYS A 18 7.43 3.71 15.19
CA LYS A 18 7.22 4.80 16.17
C LYS A 18 6.23 5.83 15.61
N PRO A 19 5.42 6.48 16.46
CA PRO A 19 4.43 7.48 16.02
C PRO A 19 5.01 8.59 15.14
N GLN A 20 6.26 8.99 15.42
CA GLN A 20 7.01 10.01 14.69
C GLN A 20 7.16 9.71 13.19
N TYR A 21 7.26 8.43 12.81
CA TYR A 21 7.49 7.99 11.43
C TYR A 21 6.25 7.35 10.80
N LYS A 22 5.29 6.93 11.62
CA LYS A 22 4.09 6.23 11.17
C LYS A 22 3.25 7.08 10.20
N ALA A 23 3.05 8.36 10.51
CA ALA A 23 2.25 9.26 9.68
C ALA A 23 2.83 9.44 8.27
N GLU A 24 4.15 9.59 8.16
CA GLU A 24 4.83 9.71 6.86
C GLU A 24 4.77 8.38 6.08
N ALA A 25 4.98 7.26 6.77
CA ALA A 25 4.91 5.93 6.17
C ALA A 25 3.50 5.58 5.65
N GLU A 26 2.45 6.02 6.36
CA GLU A 26 1.06 5.89 5.93
C GLU A 26 0.76 6.78 4.72
N ARG A 27 1.24 8.03 4.72
CA ARG A 27 1.11 8.95 3.59
C ARG A 27 1.76 8.37 2.32
N ALA A 28 2.96 7.80 2.43
CA ALA A 28 3.63 7.16 1.30
C ALA A 28 2.90 5.90 0.79
N ALA A 29 2.13 5.22 1.64
CA ALA A 29 1.36 4.04 1.26
C ALA A 29 0.07 4.39 0.47
N MET A 30 -0.36 5.65 0.47
CA MET A 30 -1.54 6.11 -0.27
C MET A 30 -1.23 6.25 -1.77
N ALA A 31 -1.17 5.12 -2.49
CA ALA A 31 -1.15 5.10 -3.95
C ALA A 31 -2.57 4.80 -4.48
N THR A 32 -3.27 5.83 -4.95
CA THR A 32 -4.58 5.66 -5.61
C THR A 32 -4.38 5.50 -7.11
N VAL A 33 -4.49 4.27 -7.60
CA VAL A 33 -4.47 3.97 -9.04
C VAL A 33 -5.90 3.67 -9.50
N LYS A 34 -6.41 4.46 -10.45
CA LYS A 34 -7.69 4.15 -11.11
C LYS A 34 -7.44 3.07 -12.17
N THR A 35 -8.06 1.91 -11.99
CA THR A 35 -8.04 0.86 -13.01
C THR A 35 -9.25 1.03 -13.93
N VAL A 36 -9.00 1.20 -15.22
CA VAL A 36 -10.04 1.19 -16.25
C VAL A 36 -9.99 -0.16 -16.94
N LYS A 37 -11.12 -0.86 -16.98
CA LYS A 37 -11.22 -2.11 -17.72
C LYS A 37 -11.50 -1.76 -19.18
N PRO A 38 -10.59 -2.07 -20.14
CA PRO A 38 -10.88 -1.84 -21.54
C PRO A 38 -12.07 -2.70 -21.96
N LYS A 39 -13.03 -2.11 -22.69
CA LYS A 39 -14.07 -2.89 -23.37
C LYS A 39 -13.40 -3.62 -24.53
N LYS A 40 -13.63 -4.93 -24.64
CA LYS A 40 -13.31 -5.68 -25.86
C LYS A 40 -14.24 -5.19 -26.97
N GLU A 41 -13.66 -4.81 -28.11
CA GLU A 41 -14.37 -4.79 -29.40
C GLU A 41 -14.63 -6.23 -29.88
#